data_AF-A0A1Q7E7Q5-F1
#
_entry.id   AF-A0A1Q7E7Q5-F1
#
_cell.length_a   1.000
_cell.length_b   1.000
_cell.length_c   1.000
_cell.angle_alpha   90.00
_cell.angle_beta   90.00
_cell.angle_gamma   90.00
#
_symmetry.space_group_name_H-M   'P 1'
#
loop_
_entity.id
_entity.type
_entity.pdbx_description
1 polymer ?
#
loop_
_entity_poly.entity_id
_entity_poly.type
_entity_poly.pdbx_seq_one_letter_code
_entity_poly.pdbx_strand_id
1 'polypeptide(L)'
;MQEWGAVPTIGASIRAFRIGALSRPEGNAVKVRGFTLIELLIVVVIIGILAAFAIPKFANTKQKAYVAQMKSDLKNLATAEEAFFYDSTYYTSSLASLNNFSPSTGVTLTVVEATPMGWSAQTVHSQTSRMCTLYQGTATPIPPATVEGRITCT
;
A
#
# COMPACT_ATOMS: atom_id res chain seq x y z
N MET A 1 9.97 -18.74 51.41
CA MET A 1 11.21 -18.38 50.70
C MET A 1 10.78 -17.36 49.63
N GLN A 2 10.58 -16.06 49.93
CA GLN A 2 11.61 -15.08 50.33
C GLN A 2 12.85 -15.32 49.46
N GLU A 3 13.20 -14.44 48.53
CA GLU A 3 13.95 -13.23 48.87
C GLU A 3 13.65 -12.01 47.96
N TRP A 4 13.81 -10.84 48.58
CA TRP A 4 13.73 -9.49 48.03
C TRP A 4 15.09 -9.08 47.44
N GLY A 5 15.12 -8.64 46.19
CA GLY A 5 16.27 -7.94 45.61
C GLY A 5 16.23 -6.45 45.95
N ALA A 6 16.83 -6.08 47.08
CA ALA A 6 16.99 -4.70 47.51
C ALA A 6 17.89 -3.91 46.53
N VAL A 7 17.42 -2.74 46.10
CA VAL A 7 18.23 -1.75 45.40
C VAL A 7 18.94 -0.87 46.45
N PRO A 8 20.28 -0.82 46.49
CA PRO A 8 20.99 0.07 47.41
C PRO A 8 20.99 1.50 46.86
N THR A 9 20.37 2.43 47.60
CA THR A 9 20.51 3.88 47.36
C THR A 9 21.88 4.33 47.85
N ILE A 10 22.83 4.43 46.92
CA ILE A 10 24.16 4.97 47.19
C ILE A 10 24.02 6.48 47.40
N GLY A 11 24.13 6.91 48.66
CA GLY A 11 24.29 8.30 49.04
C GLY A 11 25.64 8.82 48.56
N ALA A 12 25.64 9.55 47.44
CA ALA A 12 26.80 10.30 46.97
C ALA A 12 26.66 11.77 47.39
N SER A 13 27.53 12.17 48.32
CA SER A 13 27.73 13.52 48.82
C SER A 13 27.99 14.51 47.67
N ILE A 14 27.05 15.43 47.43
CA ILE A 14 27.20 16.52 46.47
C ILE A 14 28.17 17.55 47.08
N ARG A 15 29.47 17.40 46.79
CA ARG A 15 30.45 18.45 47.05
C ARG A 15 30.25 19.58 46.03
N ALA A 16 29.99 20.78 46.54
CA ALA A 16 29.85 22.00 45.76
C ALA A 16 31.13 22.27 44.94
N PHE A 17 31.06 22.02 43.64
CA PHE A 17 32.10 22.40 42.68
C PHE A 17 32.00 23.90 42.43
N ARG A 18 33.01 24.65 42.87
CA ARG A 18 33.14 26.09 42.60
C ARG A 18 33.20 26.32 41.09
N ILE A 19 32.17 26.97 40.56
CA ILE A 19 32.13 27.43 39.18
C ILE A 19 33.09 28.61 39.07
N GLY A 20 34.32 28.35 38.65
CA GLY A 20 35.25 29.39 38.22
C GLY A 20 34.64 30.12 37.02
N ALA A 21 34.62 31.45 37.08
CA ALA A 21 34.15 32.30 36.00
C ALA A 21 34.99 32.07 34.73
N LEU A 22 34.47 31.26 33.81
CA LEU A 22 34.98 31.15 32.46
C LEU A 22 34.56 32.41 31.71
N SER A 23 35.54 33.30 31.51
CA SER A 23 35.51 34.38 30.54
C SER A 23 35.08 33.82 29.19
N ARG A 24 33.82 34.07 28.84
CA ARG A 24 33.20 33.63 27.59
C ARG A 24 33.81 34.45 26.46
N PRO A 25 34.54 33.86 25.49
CA PRO A 25 35.08 34.63 24.38
C PRO A 25 33.94 35.23 23.57
N GLU A 26 34.12 36.48 23.13
CA GLU A 26 33.24 37.15 22.18
C GLU A 26 33.19 36.33 20.88
N GLY A 27 32.14 35.52 20.75
CA GLY A 27 31.81 34.88 19.50
C GLY A 27 31.33 35.93 18.52
N ASN A 28 31.92 35.95 17.31
CA ASN A 28 31.40 36.69 16.18
C ASN A 28 29.88 36.46 16.08
N ALA A 29 29.10 37.50 16.36
CA ALA A 29 27.66 37.47 16.23
C ALA A 29 27.33 37.25 14.75
N VAL A 30 26.97 36.02 14.40
CA VAL A 30 26.45 35.69 13.07
C VAL A 30 25.18 36.51 12.90
N LYS A 31 25.25 37.56 12.07
CA LYS A 31 24.11 38.41 11.76
C LYS A 31 23.08 37.56 11.03
N VAL A 32 22.05 37.14 11.77
CA VAL A 32 20.91 36.41 11.21
C VAL A 32 20.24 37.34 10.20
N ARG A 33 20.38 37.03 8.91
CA ARG A 33 19.64 37.69 7.85
C ARG A 33 18.19 37.19 7.95
N GLY A 34 17.26 38.08 8.30
CA GLY A 34 15.84 37.77 8.31
C GLY A 34 15.33 37.60 6.87
N PHE A 35 14.51 36.58 6.64
CA PHE A 35 13.72 36.45 5.41
C PHE A 35 12.71 37.60 5.33
N THR A 36 12.52 38.16 4.15
CA THR A 36 11.48 39.16 3.94
C THR A 36 10.09 38.50 3.91
N LEU A 37 9.06 39.21 4.37
CA LEU A 37 7.68 38.71 4.30
C LEU A 37 7.24 38.47 2.85
N ILE A 38 7.75 39.26 1.91
CA ILE A 38 7.44 39.11 0.48
C ILE A 38 8.06 37.85 -0.12
N GLU A 39 9.28 37.47 0.28
CA GLU A 39 9.90 36.21 -0.14
C GLU A 39 9.10 35.00 0.32
N LEU A 40 8.56 35.02 1.54
CA LEU A 40 7.71 33.93 2.01
C LEU A 40 6.34 33.94 1.34
N LEU A 41 5.78 35.11 1.01
CA LEU A 41 4.49 35.24 0.33
C LEU A 41 4.54 34.62 -1.08
N ILE A 42 5.57 34.93 -1.88
CA ILE A 42 5.67 34.36 -3.23
C ILE A 42 5.87 32.85 -3.19
N VAL A 43 6.57 32.32 -2.19
CA VAL A 43 6.83 30.88 -2.06
C VAL A 43 5.54 30.12 -1.76
N VAL A 44 4.71 30.60 -0.82
CA VAL A 44 3.44 29.93 -0.52
C VAL A 44 2.45 29.99 -1.69
N VAL A 45 2.49 31.07 -2.48
CA VAL A 45 1.68 31.20 -3.70
C VAL A 45 2.12 30.18 -4.74
N ILE A 46 3.42 30.03 -5.00
CA ILE A 46 3.94 29.06 -5.98
C ILE A 46 3.63 27.62 -5.54
N ILE A 47 3.87 27.28 -4.26
CA ILE A 47 3.54 25.94 -3.73
C ILE A 47 2.04 25.67 -3.83
N GLY A 48 1.19 26.67 -3.56
CA GLY A 48 -0.27 26.56 -3.71
C GLY A 48 -0.70 26.21 -5.14
N ILE A 49 -0.13 26.88 -6.15
CA ILE A 49 -0.42 26.60 -7.56
C ILE A 49 0.02 25.18 -7.95
N LEU A 50 1.24 24.78 -7.54
CA LEU A 50 1.77 23.44 -7.85
C LEU A 50 0.94 22.32 -7.18
N ALA A 51 0.55 22.51 -5.91
CA ALA A 51 -0.25 21.55 -5.17
C ALA A 51 -1.65 21.36 -5.79
N ALA A 52 -2.28 22.44 -6.25
CA ALA A 52 -3.60 22.39 -6.88
C ALA A 52 -3.64 21.49 -8.13
N PHE A 53 -2.57 21.47 -8.94
CA PHE A 53 -2.48 20.57 -10.10
C PHE A 53 -2.02 19.15 -9.74
N ALA A 54 -1.12 19.01 -8.76
CA ALA A 54 -0.50 17.72 -8.44
C ALA A 54 -1.46 16.75 -7.73
N ILE A 55 -2.25 17.23 -6.78
CA ILE A 55 -3.15 16.40 -5.95
C ILE A 55 -4.19 15.61 -6.79
N PRO A 56 -4.98 16.24 -7.70
CA PRO A 56 -5.99 15.50 -8.46
C PRO A 56 -5.38 14.49 -9.43
N LYS A 57 -4.19 14.76 -9.98
CA LYS A 57 -3.48 13.83 -10.87
C LYS A 57 -3.00 12.58 -10.12
N PHE A 58 -2.51 12.76 -8.89
CA PHE A 58 -1.99 11.66 -8.09
C PHE A 58 -3.08 10.67 -7.66
N ALA A 59 -4.25 11.17 -7.26
CA ALA A 59 -5.40 10.32 -6.90
C ALA A 59 -5.86 9.42 -8.07
N ASN A 60 -6.00 10.01 -9.27
CA ASN A 60 -6.40 9.25 -10.46
C ASN A 60 -5.34 8.21 -10.88
N THR A 61 -4.06 8.55 -10.76
CA THR A 61 -2.96 7.62 -11.10
C THR A 61 -2.94 6.42 -10.16
N LYS A 62 -3.15 6.64 -8.86
CA LYS A 62 -3.27 5.54 -7.88
C LYS A 62 -4.44 4.61 -8.20
N GLN A 63 -5.62 5.16 -8.51
CA GLN A 63 -6.77 4.34 -8.87
C GLN A 63 -6.50 3.47 -10.11
N LYS A 64 -5.85 4.03 -11.13
CA LYS A 64 -5.45 3.26 -12.32
C LYS A 64 -4.44 2.17 -11.99
N ALA A 65 -3.50 2.43 -11.07
CA ALA A 65 -2.55 1.42 -10.60
C ALA A 65 -3.25 0.26 -9.88
N TYR A 66 -4.21 0.53 -9.00
CA TYR A 66 -4.99 -0.52 -8.33
C TYR A 66 -5.81 -1.36 -9.32
N VAL A 67 -6.42 -0.72 -10.32
CA VAL A 67 -7.13 -1.45 -11.39
C VAL A 67 -6.17 -2.29 -12.24
N ALA A 68 -4.98 -1.78 -12.55
CA ALA A 68 -3.96 -2.53 -13.28
C ALA A 68 -3.48 -3.75 -12.48
N GLN A 69 -3.30 -3.61 -11.17
CA GLN A 69 -2.95 -4.68 -10.25
C GLN A 69 -4.03 -5.78 -10.24
N MET A 70 -5.30 -5.41 -10.05
CA MET A 70 -6.43 -6.35 -10.12
C MET A 70 -6.50 -7.10 -11.46
N LYS A 71 -6.26 -6.41 -12.58
CA LYS A 71 -6.19 -7.03 -13.91
C LYS A 71 -5.03 -8.00 -14.03
N SER A 72 -3.86 -7.65 -13.49
CA SER A 72 -2.69 -8.52 -13.50
C SER A 72 -2.95 -9.81 -12.71
N ASP A 73 -3.57 -9.70 -11.52
CA ASP A 73 -3.90 -10.85 -10.70
C ASP A 73 -4.90 -11.78 -11.41
N LEU A 74 -5.92 -11.24 -12.10
CA LEU A 74 -6.84 -12.04 -12.90
C LEU A 74 -6.16 -12.75 -14.08
N LYS A 75 -5.17 -12.12 -14.73
CA LYS A 75 -4.38 -12.79 -15.79
C LYS A 75 -3.55 -13.93 -15.23
N ASN A 76 -2.88 -13.68 -14.11
CA ASN A 76 -2.06 -14.69 -13.45
C ASN A 76 -2.94 -15.86 -12.98
N LEU A 77 -4.14 -15.57 -12.45
CA LEU A 77 -5.13 -16.59 -12.12
C LEU A 77 -5.51 -17.41 -13.36
N ALA A 78 -5.79 -16.76 -14.50
CA ALA A 78 -6.13 -17.49 -15.72
C ALA A 78 -5.03 -18.45 -16.16
N THR A 79 -3.77 -18.02 -16.11
CA THR A 79 -2.63 -18.91 -16.39
C THR A 79 -2.52 -20.05 -15.37
N ALA A 80 -2.81 -19.79 -14.08
CA ALA A 80 -2.78 -20.81 -13.05
C ALA A 80 -3.91 -21.85 -13.21
N GLU A 81 -5.12 -21.40 -13.54
CA GLU A 81 -6.27 -22.25 -13.84
C GLU A 81 -6.02 -23.10 -15.08
N GLU A 82 -5.45 -22.53 -16.15
CA GLU A 82 -5.06 -23.28 -17.34
C GLU A 82 -4.02 -24.35 -17.00
N ALA A 83 -2.98 -23.98 -16.25
CA ALA A 83 -1.95 -24.93 -15.80
C ALA A 83 -2.56 -26.08 -14.98
N PHE A 84 -3.45 -25.76 -14.03
CA PHE A 84 -4.13 -26.77 -13.23
C PHE A 84 -5.06 -27.66 -14.07
N PHE A 85 -5.74 -27.10 -15.06
CA PHE A 85 -6.59 -27.85 -15.98
C PHE A 85 -5.78 -28.87 -16.80
N TYR A 86 -4.56 -28.53 -17.23
CA TYR A 86 -3.69 -29.48 -17.93
C TYR A 86 -3.36 -30.72 -17.09
N ASP A 87 -3.24 -30.56 -15.77
CA ASP A 87 -2.89 -31.65 -14.86
C ASP A 87 -4.12 -32.44 -14.37
N SER A 88 -5.26 -31.75 -14.17
CA SER A 88 -6.41 -32.30 -13.45
C SER A 88 -7.68 -32.44 -14.29
N THR A 89 -7.74 -31.85 -15.49
CA THR A 89 -8.88 -31.84 -16.43
C THR A 89 -10.16 -31.16 -15.92
N TYR A 90 -10.06 -30.33 -14.88
CA TYR A 90 -11.14 -29.46 -14.42
C TYR A 90 -10.58 -28.15 -13.84
N TYR A 91 -11.42 -27.11 -13.73
CA TYR A 91 -11.07 -25.87 -13.05
C TYR A 91 -11.46 -25.92 -11.58
N THR A 92 -10.75 -25.19 -10.72
CA THR A 92 -10.94 -25.26 -9.26
C THR A 92 -11.30 -23.91 -8.67
N SER A 93 -12.20 -23.87 -7.69
CA SER A 93 -12.47 -22.64 -6.94
C SER A 93 -11.45 -22.38 -5.82
N SER A 94 -10.58 -23.36 -5.54
CA SER A 94 -9.61 -23.32 -4.44
C SER A 94 -8.27 -22.76 -4.91
N LEU A 95 -7.92 -21.58 -4.43
CA LEU A 95 -6.61 -20.96 -4.70
C LEU A 95 -5.42 -21.79 -4.18
N ALA A 96 -5.64 -22.63 -3.15
CA ALA A 96 -4.61 -23.54 -2.65
C ALA A 96 -4.22 -24.61 -3.67
N SER A 97 -5.19 -25.06 -4.47
CA SER A 97 -4.98 -26.04 -5.55
C SER A 97 -4.21 -25.45 -6.73
N LEU A 98 -4.21 -24.12 -6.87
CA LEU A 98 -3.47 -23.38 -7.90
C LEU A 98 -2.04 -23.06 -7.46
N ASN A 99 -1.30 -24.07 -6.97
CA ASN A 99 0.06 -23.90 -6.42
C ASN A 99 0.17 -22.83 -5.33
N ASN A 100 -0.80 -22.78 -4.42
CA ASN A 100 -0.90 -21.75 -3.37
C ASN A 100 -0.90 -20.33 -3.94
N PHE A 101 -1.75 -20.10 -4.95
CA PHE A 101 -1.92 -18.78 -5.56
C PHE A 101 -2.23 -17.74 -4.49
N SER A 102 -1.40 -16.70 -4.42
CA SER A 102 -1.62 -15.55 -3.54
C SER A 102 -1.81 -14.30 -4.39
N PRO A 103 -2.97 -13.62 -4.30
CA PRO A 103 -3.17 -12.34 -4.97
C PRO A 103 -2.25 -11.27 -4.40
N SER A 104 -2.11 -10.16 -5.13
CA SER A 104 -1.28 -9.04 -4.71
C SER A 104 -1.85 -8.33 -3.47
N THR A 105 -1.00 -7.66 -2.70
CA THR A 105 -1.41 -6.99 -1.44
C THR A 105 -2.57 -6.03 -1.66
N GLY A 106 -3.63 -6.19 -0.86
CA GLY A 106 -4.82 -5.34 -0.91
C GLY A 106 -5.86 -5.74 -1.96
N VAL A 107 -5.57 -6.75 -2.79
CA VAL A 107 -6.52 -7.38 -3.72
C VAL A 107 -7.14 -8.60 -3.05
N THR A 108 -8.46 -8.65 -3.04
CA THR A 108 -9.23 -9.84 -2.69
C THR A 108 -9.71 -10.47 -3.99
N LEU A 109 -9.23 -11.68 -4.26
CA LEU A 109 -9.61 -12.48 -5.41
C LEU A 109 -10.57 -13.59 -4.97
N THR A 110 -11.67 -13.74 -5.68
CA THR A 110 -12.66 -14.81 -5.41
C THR A 110 -13.07 -15.47 -6.72
N VAL A 111 -12.86 -16.77 -6.81
CA VAL A 111 -13.45 -17.61 -7.87
C VAL A 111 -14.89 -17.89 -7.46
N VAL A 112 -15.83 -17.44 -8.28
CA VAL A 112 -17.28 -17.52 -8.00
C VAL A 112 -17.84 -18.85 -8.49
N GLU A 113 -17.36 -19.31 -9.63
CA GLU A 113 -17.76 -20.58 -10.23
C GLU A 113 -16.54 -21.27 -10.82
N ALA A 114 -16.45 -22.59 -10.62
CA ALA A 114 -15.48 -23.44 -11.28
C ALA A 114 -16.17 -24.74 -11.67
N THR A 115 -16.13 -25.05 -12.96
CA THR A 115 -16.71 -26.25 -13.57
C THR A 115 -15.63 -26.93 -14.41
N PRO A 116 -15.81 -28.17 -14.86
CA PRO A 116 -14.87 -28.80 -15.78
C PRO A 116 -14.74 -28.08 -17.14
N MET A 117 -15.67 -27.19 -17.48
CA MET A 117 -15.73 -26.52 -18.79
C MET A 117 -15.55 -25.01 -18.73
N GLY A 118 -15.30 -24.44 -17.55
CA GLY A 118 -15.12 -23.01 -17.39
C GLY A 118 -15.07 -22.56 -15.93
N TRP A 119 -14.61 -21.34 -15.72
CA TRP A 119 -14.53 -20.71 -14.42
C TRP A 119 -14.80 -19.20 -14.52
N SER A 120 -15.21 -18.59 -13.41
CA SER A 120 -15.39 -17.15 -13.31
C SER A 120 -14.82 -16.64 -12.00
N ALA A 121 -14.16 -15.49 -12.06
CA ALA A 121 -13.60 -14.84 -10.88
C ALA A 121 -13.78 -13.33 -10.92
N GLN A 122 -13.77 -12.76 -9.72
CA GLN A 122 -13.78 -11.33 -9.51
C GLN A 122 -12.63 -10.93 -8.59
N THR A 123 -12.12 -9.72 -8.80
CA THR A 123 -11.16 -9.07 -7.92
C THR A 123 -11.69 -7.73 -7.47
N VAL A 124 -11.50 -7.45 -6.19
CA VAL A 124 -11.76 -6.16 -5.56
C VAL A 124 -10.50 -5.69 -4.84
N HIS A 125 -10.31 -4.38 -4.73
CA HIS A 125 -9.15 -3.85 -4.02
C HIS A 125 -9.60 -2.90 -2.91
N SER A 126 -9.03 -3.05 -1.71
CA SER A 126 -9.48 -2.34 -0.50
C SER A 126 -9.51 -0.81 -0.59
N GLN A 127 -8.65 -0.24 -1.46
CA GLN A 127 -8.52 1.22 -1.66
C GLN A 127 -9.36 1.77 -2.83
N THR A 128 -10.22 0.95 -3.46
CA THR A 128 -11.05 1.39 -4.60
C THR A 128 -12.41 0.73 -4.58
N SER A 129 -13.45 1.42 -5.05
CA SER A 129 -14.80 0.85 -5.20
C SER A 129 -14.98 0.09 -6.52
N ARG A 130 -13.89 -0.06 -7.28
CA ARG A 130 -13.86 -0.68 -8.61
C ARG A 130 -13.67 -2.19 -8.44
N MET A 131 -14.40 -2.99 -9.21
CA MET A 131 -14.21 -4.43 -9.28
C MET A 131 -13.82 -4.83 -10.70
N CYS A 132 -12.99 -5.85 -10.84
CA CYS A 132 -12.66 -6.46 -12.11
C CYS A 132 -13.17 -7.89 -12.14
N THR A 133 -13.67 -8.32 -13.29
CA THR A 133 -14.26 -9.65 -13.49
C THR A 133 -13.68 -10.27 -14.75
N LEU A 134 -13.55 -11.60 -14.71
CA LEU A 134 -13.13 -12.44 -15.83
C LEU A 134 -13.91 -13.75 -15.75
N TYR A 135 -14.34 -14.25 -16.90
CA TYR A 135 -14.85 -15.61 -17.02
C TYR A 135 -14.29 -16.26 -18.27
N GLN A 136 -14.17 -17.58 -18.21
CA GLN A 136 -13.70 -18.43 -19.30
C GLN A 136 -14.62 -19.65 -19.41
N GLY A 137 -14.83 -20.12 -20.64
CA GLY A 137 -15.64 -21.27 -20.95
C GLY A 137 -17.12 -21.06 -20.66
N THR A 138 -17.79 -22.11 -20.16
CA THR A 138 -19.25 -22.11 -19.93
C THR A 138 -19.67 -21.57 -18.56
N ALA A 139 -18.75 -20.99 -17.79
CA ALA A 139 -19.08 -20.41 -16.49
C ALA A 139 -20.04 -19.23 -16.65
N THR A 140 -20.88 -19.02 -15.63
CA THR A 140 -21.81 -17.89 -15.65
C THR A 140 -21.04 -16.56 -15.59
N PRO A 141 -21.31 -15.63 -16.52
CA PRO A 141 -20.64 -14.35 -16.54
C PRO A 141 -21.08 -13.50 -15.34
N ILE A 142 -20.11 -12.95 -14.63
CA ILE A 142 -20.35 -12.02 -13.53
C ILE A 142 -20.35 -10.59 -14.10
N PRO A 143 -21.40 -9.77 -13.90
CA PRO A 143 -21.39 -8.37 -14.34
C PRO A 143 -20.18 -7.63 -13.77
N PRO A 144 -19.45 -6.82 -14.57
CA PRO A 144 -19.74 -6.34 -15.93
C PRO A 144 -19.21 -7.19 -17.09
N ALA A 145 -18.62 -8.38 -16.84
CA ALA A 145 -18.09 -9.19 -17.93
C ALA A 145 -19.22 -9.69 -18.85
N THR A 146 -19.08 -9.42 -20.15
CA THR A 146 -20.04 -9.80 -21.20
C THR A 146 -19.38 -10.60 -22.32
N VAL A 147 -18.05 -10.68 -22.31
CA VAL A 147 -17.24 -11.37 -23.31
C VAL A 147 -16.23 -12.25 -22.59
N GLU A 148 -16.16 -13.51 -23.00
CA GLU A 148 -15.25 -14.52 -22.47
C GLU A 148 -13.78 -14.11 -22.68
N GLY A 149 -12.91 -14.41 -21.72
CA GLY A 149 -11.48 -14.14 -21.80
C GLY A 149 -11.10 -12.65 -21.74
N ARG A 150 -12.07 -11.73 -21.68
CA ARG A 150 -11.83 -10.29 -21.55
C ARG A 150 -12.04 -9.83 -20.11
N ILE A 151 -10.97 -9.32 -19.50
CA ILE A 151 -11.06 -8.68 -18.19
C ILE A 151 -11.80 -7.35 -18.31
N THR A 152 -12.92 -7.24 -17.60
CA THR A 152 -13.76 -6.04 -17.58
C THR A 152 -13.82 -5.50 -16.15
N CYS A 153 -13.61 -4.20 -15.98
CA CYS A 153 -13.66 -3.54 -14.68
C CYS A 153 -14.70 -2.42 -14.69
N THR A 154 -15.37 -2.22 -13.55
CA THR A 154 -16.37 -1.17 -13.36
C THR A 154 -15.79 0.19 -13.12
#